data_AF-Q01PR3-F1
#
_entry.id   AF-Q01PR3-F1
#
_cell.length_a   1.000
_cell.length_b   1.000
_cell.length_c   1.000
_cell.angle_alpha   90.00
_cell.angle_beta   90.00
_cell.angle_gamma   90.00
#
_symmetry.space_group_name_H-M   'P 1'
#
loop_
_entity.id
_entity.type
_entity.pdbx_description
1 polymer ?
#
loop_
_entity_poly.entity_id
_entity_poly.type
_entity_poly.pdbx_seq_one_letter_code
_entity_poly.pdbx_strand_id
1 'polypeptide(L)'
;MSDFAISTYLPGTAASDAATPGTGSRDPIKAHDAAQQFEALLMGQILRSARQGGSGWLGSGEDSSAECATDFAEQQFAAVLARQGGLGLATLITSGLSARDGK
;
A
#
# COMPACT_ATOMS: atom_id res chain seq x y z
N MET A 1 19.95 -45.77 -31.45
CA MET A 1 18.72 -45.12 -30.95
C MET A 1 19.10 -44.49 -29.64
N SER A 2 19.47 -43.22 -29.67
CA SER A 2 20.05 -42.51 -28.53
C SER A 2 18.94 -42.06 -27.61
N ASP A 3 18.89 -42.66 -26.43
CA ASP A 3 17.92 -42.40 -25.37
C ASP A 3 17.97 -40.92 -24.94
N PHE A 4 16.84 -40.26 -25.10
CA PHE A 4 16.59 -38.89 -24.69
C PHE A 4 16.24 -38.91 -23.19
N ALA A 5 17.26 -38.97 -22.33
CA ALA A 5 17.07 -38.82 -20.89
C ALA A 5 16.60 -37.39 -20.59
N ILE A 6 15.27 -37.21 -20.49
CA ILE A 6 14.63 -36.01 -19.98
C ILE A 6 15.04 -35.89 -18.51
N SER A 7 16.03 -35.03 -18.26
CA SER A 7 16.42 -34.57 -16.93
C SER A 7 15.29 -33.70 -16.38
N THR A 8 14.38 -34.33 -15.63
CA THR A 8 13.35 -33.65 -14.86
C THR A 8 14.02 -32.81 -13.78
N TYR A 9 14.18 -31.51 -14.05
CA TYR A 9 14.46 -30.53 -13.01
C TYR A 9 13.20 -30.38 -12.16
N LEU A 10 13.18 -31.04 -11.01
CA LEU A 10 12.26 -30.70 -9.93
C LEU A 10 12.66 -29.29 -9.45
N PRO A 11 11.79 -28.27 -9.55
CA PRO A 11 12.04 -27.01 -8.88
C PRO A 11 12.10 -27.31 -7.39
N GLY A 12 13.28 -27.06 -6.82
CA GLY A 12 13.50 -27.19 -5.39
C GLY A 12 12.40 -26.45 -4.65
N THR A 13 11.70 -27.17 -3.79
CA THR A 13 10.92 -26.60 -2.72
C THR A 13 11.89 -25.83 -1.82
N ALA A 14 12.16 -24.58 -2.18
CA ALA A 14 12.54 -23.58 -1.20
C ALA A 14 11.33 -23.54 -0.26
N ALA A 15 11.44 -24.32 0.82
CA ALA A 15 10.65 -24.13 2.00
C ALA A 15 10.69 -22.62 2.24
N SER A 16 9.56 -21.96 2.01
CA SER A 16 9.26 -20.70 2.67
C SER A 16 9.43 -21.02 4.14
N ASP A 17 10.64 -20.74 4.62
CA ASP A 17 10.95 -20.63 6.02
C ASP A 17 9.83 -19.75 6.55
N ALA A 18 8.96 -20.37 7.33
CA ALA A 18 7.83 -19.72 7.93
C ALA A 18 8.43 -18.48 8.57
N ALA A 19 8.01 -17.32 8.07
CA ALA A 19 8.35 -16.03 8.64
C ALA A 19 7.79 -16.06 10.06
N THR A 20 8.58 -16.61 10.97
CA THR A 20 8.58 -16.28 12.37
C THR A 20 8.50 -14.76 12.35
N PRO A 21 7.51 -14.13 12.99
CA PRO A 21 7.52 -12.68 13.20
C PRO A 21 8.67 -12.42 14.18
N GLY A 22 9.89 -12.58 13.69
CA GLY A 22 11.11 -12.23 14.35
C GLY A 22 11.01 -10.74 14.60
N THR A 23 11.33 -10.39 15.83
CA THR A 23 11.64 -9.07 16.34
C THR A 23 12.49 -8.27 15.37
N GLY A 24 11.89 -7.76 14.29
CA GLY A 24 12.41 -6.63 13.56
C GLY A 24 12.40 -5.49 14.56
N SER A 25 13.57 -4.86 14.74
CA SER A 25 13.70 -3.67 15.58
C SER A 25 12.48 -2.76 15.35
N ARG A 26 11.69 -2.53 16.42
CA ARG A 26 10.54 -1.60 16.42
C ARG A 26 11.10 -0.19 16.33
N ASP A 27 11.60 0.14 15.14
CA ASP A 27 12.10 1.45 14.83
C ASP A 27 10.90 2.39 14.71
N PRO A 28 10.75 3.36 15.63
CA PRO A 28 9.60 4.26 15.64
C PRO A 28 9.53 5.07 14.33
N ILE A 29 10.67 5.34 13.68
CA ILE A 29 10.71 6.04 12.40
C ILE A 29 10.09 5.17 11.30
N LYS A 30 10.41 3.87 11.27
CA LYS A 30 9.84 2.95 10.28
C LYS A 30 8.34 2.71 10.52
N ALA A 31 7.92 2.65 11.78
CA ALA A 31 6.51 2.53 12.12
C ALA A 31 5.71 3.77 11.68
N HIS A 32 6.27 4.97 11.86
CA HIS A 32 5.67 6.21 11.40
C HIS A 32 5.56 6.26 9.87
N ASP A 33 6.64 5.95 9.16
CA ASP A 33 6.65 5.97 7.69
C ASP A 33 5.64 4.96 7.12
N ALA A 34 5.59 3.73 7.64
CA ALA A 34 4.59 2.74 7.24
C ALA A 34 3.15 3.21 7.52
N ALA A 35 2.92 3.88 8.64
CA ALA A 35 1.61 4.42 8.98
C ALA A 35 1.21 5.61 8.08
N GLN A 36 2.16 6.45 7.66
CA GLN A 36 1.93 7.49 6.66
C GLN A 36 1.62 6.90 5.27
N GLN A 37 2.31 5.83 4.87
CA GLN A 37 2.02 5.12 3.62
C GLN A 37 0.61 4.50 3.64
N PHE A 38 0.21 3.90 4.77
CA PHE A 38 -1.16 3.41 4.96
C PHE A 38 -2.20 4.52 4.82
N GLU A 39 -1.96 5.66 5.47
CA GLU A 39 -2.84 6.83 5.40
C GLU A 39 -2.98 7.35 3.97
N ALA A 40 -1.89 7.38 3.19
CA ALA A 40 -1.92 7.74 1.77
C ALA A 40 -2.79 6.78 0.95
N LEU A 41 -2.67 5.47 1.17
CA LEU A 41 -3.50 4.47 0.48
C LEU A 41 -4.99 4.66 0.81
N LEU A 42 -5.31 4.90 2.08
CA LEU A 42 -6.69 5.14 2.52
C LEU A 42 -7.28 6.40 1.90
N MET A 43 -6.53 7.51 1.90
CA MET A 43 -6.94 8.75 1.24
C MET A 43 -7.16 8.54 -0.25
N GLY A 44 -6.28 7.78 -0.92
CA GLY A 44 -6.47 7.41 -2.32
C GLY A 44 -7.79 6.67 -2.56
N GLN A 45 -8.20 5.77 -1.66
CA GLN A 45 -9.50 5.09 -1.77
C GLN A 45 -10.68 6.04 -1.51
N ILE A 46 -10.55 6.99 -0.59
CA ILE A 46 -11.59 8.01 -0.32
C ILE A 46 -11.78 8.91 -1.54
N LEU A 47 -10.70 9.42 -2.13
CA LEU A 47 -10.74 10.27 -3.32
C LEU A 47 -11.37 9.53 -4.50
N ARG A 48 -10.93 8.29 -4.76
CA ARG A 48 -11.51 7.41 -5.78
C ARG A 48 -12.99 7.16 -5.54
N SER A 49 -13.39 6.88 -4.29
CA SER A 49 -14.78 6.67 -3.92
C SER A 49 -15.62 7.93 -4.08
N ALA A 50 -15.08 9.11 -3.74
CA ALA A 50 -15.75 10.39 -3.93
C ALA A 50 -15.96 10.69 -5.42
N ARG A 51 -14.97 10.41 -6.28
CA ARG A 51 -15.09 10.56 -7.73
C ARG A 51 -16.11 9.60 -8.32
N GLN A 52 -16.08 8.32 -7.93
CA GLN A 52 -17.04 7.30 -8.39
C GLN A 52 -18.45 7.51 -7.84
N GLY A 53 -18.59 8.07 -6.64
CA GLY A 53 -19.88 8.47 -6.08
C GLY A 53 -20.43 9.76 -6.70
N GLY A 54 -19.56 10.60 -7.25
CA GLY A 54 -19.90 11.84 -7.95
C GLY A 54 -20.06 11.69 -9.48
N SER A 55 -19.68 10.55 -10.06
CA SER A 55 -19.67 10.29 -11.51
C SER A 55 -21.07 10.20 -12.16
N GLY A 56 -22.13 10.27 -11.35
CA GLY A 56 -23.50 10.48 -11.86
C GLY A 56 -23.84 11.95 -12.19
N TRP A 57 -23.06 12.93 -11.72
CA TRP A 57 -23.42 14.35 -11.82
C TRP A 57 -22.65 15.12 -12.90
N LEU A 58 -21.34 14.90 -13.09
CA LEU A 58 -20.47 15.84 -13.83
C LEU A 58 -19.81 15.30 -15.12
N GLY A 59 -20.58 14.62 -15.97
CA GLY A 59 -20.29 14.58 -17.41
C GLY A 59 -19.71 13.26 -17.93
N SER A 60 -20.52 12.56 -18.71
CA SER A 60 -20.12 11.43 -19.54
C SER A 60 -19.28 11.93 -20.73
N GLY A 61 -17.96 12.01 -20.59
CA GLY A 61 -17.08 12.42 -21.68
C GLY A 61 -15.58 12.27 -21.42
N GLU A 62 -15.17 11.33 -20.57
CA GLU A 62 -13.77 11.16 -20.16
C GLU A 62 -13.04 10.28 -21.20
N ASP A 63 -12.11 10.86 -21.96
CA ASP A 63 -11.13 10.10 -22.74
C ASP A 63 -10.27 9.26 -21.76
N SER A 64 -10.01 7.97 -22.04
CA SER A 64 -9.22 7.09 -21.14
C SER A 64 -7.84 7.63 -20.73
N SER A 65 -7.30 8.62 -21.46
CA SER A 65 -6.07 9.33 -21.07
C SER A 65 -6.29 10.28 -19.88
N ALA A 66 -7.45 10.92 -19.80
CA ALA A 66 -7.84 11.79 -18.69
C ALA A 66 -8.08 10.98 -17.41
N GLU A 67 -8.63 9.76 -17.50
CA GLU A 67 -8.76 8.85 -16.37
C GLU A 67 -7.39 8.49 -15.76
N CYS A 68 -6.41 8.12 -16.60
CA CYS A 68 -5.05 7.80 -16.16
C CYS A 68 -4.36 9.01 -15.49
N ALA A 69 -4.50 10.20 -16.08
CA ALA A 69 -3.92 11.42 -15.54
C ALA A 69 -4.53 11.78 -14.18
N THR A 70 -5.85 11.64 -14.04
CA THR A 70 -6.56 11.94 -12.80
C THR A 70 -6.23 10.92 -11.70
N ASP A 71 -6.12 9.64 -12.04
CA ASP A 71 -5.68 8.59 -11.10
C ASP A 71 -4.26 8.84 -10.56
N PHE A 72 -3.33 9.24 -11.42
CA PHE A 72 -1.98 9.59 -10.98
C PHE A 72 -1.97 10.86 -10.12
N ALA A 73 -2.75 11.87 -10.49
CA ALA A 73 -2.89 13.10 -9.71
C ALA A 73 -3.42 12.83 -8.30
N GLU A 74 -4.43 11.96 -8.17
CA GLU A 74 -4.98 11.55 -6.86
C GLU A 74 -3.96 10.81 -6.01
N GLN A 75 -3.18 9.91 -6.60
CA GLN A 75 -2.13 9.19 -5.86
C GLN A 75 -1.08 10.17 -5.31
N GLN A 76 -0.63 11.13 -6.11
CA GLN A 76 0.32 12.15 -5.67
C GLN A 76 -0.29 13.07 -4.61
N PHE A 77 -1.54 13.47 -4.80
CA PHE A 77 -2.25 14.32 -3.85
C PHE A 77 -2.42 13.62 -2.49
N ALA A 78 -2.87 12.37 -2.49
CA ALA A 78 -3.00 11.56 -1.28
C ALA A 78 -1.67 11.36 -0.56
N ALA A 79 -0.57 11.12 -1.30
CA ALA A 79 0.76 11.00 -0.73
C ALA A 79 1.23 12.31 -0.05
N VAL A 80 1.02 13.46 -0.69
CA VAL A 80 1.36 14.76 -0.11
C VAL A 80 0.53 15.03 1.14
N LEU A 81 -0.78 14.78 1.08
CA LEU A 81 -1.69 15.00 2.19
C LEU A 81 -1.36 14.11 3.40
N ALA A 82 -1.05 12.83 3.19
CA ALA A 82 -0.60 11.93 4.25
C ALA A 82 0.75 12.34 4.86
N ARG A 83 1.68 12.87 4.04
CA ARG A 83 2.96 13.40 4.55
C ARG A 83 2.79 14.64 5.42
N GLN A 84 1.75 15.44 5.18
CA GLN A 84 1.34 16.55 6.04
C GLN A 84 0.44 16.12 7.22
N GLY A 85 0.07 14.83 7.31
CA GLY A 85 -0.74 14.27 8.39
C GLY A 85 -2.25 14.43 8.21
N GLY A 86 -2.75 14.41 6.97
CA GLY A 86 -4.10 14.86 6.62
C GLY A 86 -5.28 14.29 7.41
N LEU A 87 -5.27 13.01 7.81
CA LEU A 87 -6.23 12.41 8.76
C LEU A 87 -5.62 12.19 10.15
N GLY A 88 -4.30 12.24 10.28
CA GLY A 88 -3.58 12.05 11.54
C GLY A 88 -3.47 10.58 11.99
N LEU A 89 -3.79 9.63 11.10
CA LEU A 89 -3.75 8.20 11.41
C LEU A 89 -2.33 7.73 11.70
N ALA A 90 -1.33 8.28 11.00
CA ALA A 90 0.07 7.95 11.27
C ALA A 90 0.49 8.23 12.73
N THR A 91 0.03 9.35 13.28
CA THR A 91 0.28 9.71 14.68
C THR A 91 -0.50 8.82 15.64
N LEU A 92 -1.76 8.51 15.34
CA LEU A 92 -2.58 7.62 16.17
C LEU A 92 -2.00 6.19 16.24
N ILE A 93 -1.57 5.65 15.10
CA ILE A 93 -0.99 4.30 15.01
C ILE A 93 0.32 4.23 15.80
N THR A 94 1.22 5.18 15.58
CA THR A 94 2.51 5.22 16.29
C THR A 94 2.34 5.42 17.79
N SER A 95 1.44 6.33 18.21
CA SER A 95 1.11 6.53 19.62
C SER A 95 0.55 5.26 20.27
N GLY A 96 -0.34 4.54 19.57
CA GLY A 96 -0.90 3.26 20.04
C GLY A 96 0.14 2.15 20.15
N LEU A 97 1.10 2.08 19.21
CA LEU A 97 2.21 1.14 19.27
C LEU A 97 3.15 1.44 20.45
N SER A 98 3.57 2.70 20.61
CA SER A 98 4.44 3.12 21.72
C SER A 98 3.79 2.90 23.09
N ALA A 99 2.49 3.18 23.22
CA ALA A 99 1.75 2.93 24.46
C ALA A 99 1.68 1.43 24.82
N ARG A 100 1.75 0.54 23.83
CA ARG A 100 1.75 -0.91 24.04
C ARG A 100 3.14 -1.49 24.32
N ASP A 101 4.19 -0.85 23.82
CA ASP A 101 5.58 -1.23 24.08
C ASP A 101 6.09 -0.74 25.46
N GLY A 102 5.48 0.31 26.01
CA GLY A 102 5.79 0.84 27.35
C GLY A 102 5.10 0.12 28.52
N LYS A 103 4.47 -1.04 28.28
CA LYS A 103 3.76 -1.86 29.27
C LYS A 103 4.35 -3.26 29.30
#